data_AF-A0A850QM76-F1
#
_entry.id   AF-A0A850QM76-F1
#
_cell.length_a   1.000
_cell.length_b   1.000
_cell.length_c   1.000
_cell.angle_alpha   90.00
_cell.angle_beta   90.00
_cell.angle_gamma   90.00
#
_symmetry.space_group_name_H-M   'P 1'
#
loop_
_entity.id
_entity.type
_entity.pdbx_description
1 polymer ?
#
loop_
_entity_poly.entity_id
_entity_poly.type
_entity_poly.pdbx_seq_one_letter_code
_entity_poly.pdbx_strand_id
1 'polypeptide(L)'
;MLNLIISVVPIILLIWMMTKKNSYPSHIALPVTALLVGLIQLFYFEANTTLLAANIVTGVLSAITPISIIAGAILLNRTLAVSGAEDVIRQWLEGVSKNQVAQLMIIGWAFAFMIEGASGFGTPAAIAAPILVGLGFNPLKVAMLALVMNSVPVSFG
;
A
#
# COMPACT_ATOMS: atom_id res chain seq x y z
N MET A 1 21.25 -14.00 22.76
CA MET A 1 19.80 -13.84 23.01
C MET A 1 19.39 -12.40 23.27
N LEU A 2 20.07 -11.65 24.14
CA LEU A 2 19.69 -10.26 24.47
C LEU A 2 19.62 -9.32 23.25
N ASN A 3 20.61 -9.37 22.35
CA ASN A 3 20.60 -8.59 21.10
C ASN A 3 19.37 -8.87 20.23
N LEU A 4 18.96 -10.14 20.14
CA LEU A 4 17.77 -10.52 19.38
C LEU A 4 16.50 -9.95 20.00
N ILE A 5 16.37 -10.01 21.33
CA ILE A 5 15.23 -9.44 22.04
C ILE A 5 15.14 -7.94 21.79
N ILE A 6 16.26 -7.22 21.94
CA ILE A 6 16.30 -5.76 21.78
C ILE A 6 15.99 -5.34 20.33
N SER A 7 16.48 -6.08 19.34
CA SER A 7 16.17 -5.81 17.93
C SER A 7 14.70 -6.06 17.56
N VAL A 8 14.02 -6.94 18.28
CA VAL A 8 12.60 -7.29 18.01
C VAL A 8 11.63 -6.31 18.68
N VAL A 9 12.03 -5.65 19.77
CA VAL A 9 11.15 -4.73 20.53
C VAL A 9 10.52 -3.64 19.66
N PRO A 10 11.26 -2.91 18.80
CA PRO A 10 10.65 -1.87 17.95
C PRO A 10 9.62 -2.41 16.96
N ILE A 11 9.83 -3.63 16.46
CA ILE A 11 8.92 -4.30 15.52
C ILE A 11 7.61 -4.63 16.23
N ILE A 12 7.68 -5.26 17.40
CA ILE A 12 6.49 -5.59 18.22
C ILE A 12 5.75 -4.30 18.59
N LEU A 13 6.48 -3.26 19.01
CA LEU A 13 5.88 -1.98 19.36
C LEU A 13 5.12 -1.38 18.18
N LEU A 14 5.71 -1.35 16.99
CA LEU A 14 5.07 -0.81 15.79
C LEU A 14 3.79 -1.57 15.45
N ILE A 15 3.87 -2.91 15.42
CA ILE A 15 2.71 -3.78 15.14
C ILE A 15 1.61 -3.50 16.17
N TRP A 16 1.95 -3.47 17.46
CA TRP A 16 0.99 -3.21 18.53
C TRP A 16 0.36 -1.82 18.42
N MET A 17 1.15 -0.78 18.15
CA MET A 17 0.65 0.59 17.98
C MET A 17 -0.37 0.70 16.84
N MET A 18 -0.16 -0.06 15.76
CA MET A 18 -1.00 -0.01 14.56
C MET A 18 -2.20 -0.98 14.58
N THR A 19 -2.19 -2.02 15.42
CA THR A 19 -3.23 -3.07 15.42
C THR A 19 -4.15 -3.07 16.64
N LYS A 20 -3.80 -2.35 17.72
CA LYS A 20 -4.64 -2.27 18.92
C LYS A 20 -6.01 -1.64 18.61
N LYS A 21 -7.00 -1.91 19.47
CA LYS A 21 -8.41 -1.45 19.32
C LYS A 21 -8.56 0.05 19.02
N ASN A 22 -7.72 0.89 19.62
CA ASN A 22 -7.61 2.32 19.34
C ASN A 22 -6.25 2.61 18.69
N SER A 23 -6.03 2.10 17.48
CA SER A 23 -4.74 2.17 16.80
C SER A 23 -4.30 3.61 16.57
N TYR A 24 -2.99 3.82 16.62
CA TYR A 24 -2.42 5.10 16.22
C TYR A 24 -2.34 5.17 14.69
N PRO A 25 -2.62 6.35 14.10
CA PRO A 25 -2.41 6.53 12.67
C PRO A 25 -0.91 6.40 12.34
N SER A 26 -0.61 5.92 11.13
CA SER A 26 0.77 5.59 10.71
C SER A 26 1.74 6.77 10.82
N HIS A 27 1.26 8.00 10.60
CA HIS A 27 2.07 9.22 10.72
C HIS A 27 2.52 9.52 12.16
N ILE A 28 1.94 8.88 13.18
CA ILE A 28 2.40 8.95 14.58
C ILE A 28 3.23 7.71 14.94
N ALA A 29 2.75 6.52 14.58
CA ALA A 29 3.41 5.28 14.96
C ALA A 29 4.81 5.13 14.34
N LEU A 30 4.97 5.42 13.05
CA LEU A 30 6.24 5.24 12.34
C LEU A 30 7.35 6.17 12.87
N PRO A 31 7.15 7.49 13.06
CA PRO A 31 8.19 8.35 13.62
C PRO A 31 8.59 7.99 15.04
N VAL A 32 7.61 7.61 15.88
CA VAL A 32 7.88 7.18 17.27
C VAL A 32 8.74 5.92 17.30
N THR A 33 8.41 4.91 16.47
CA THR A 33 9.23 3.71 16.36
C THR A 33 10.61 4.02 15.77
N ALA A 34 10.71 4.88 14.75
CA ALA A 34 11.99 5.27 14.16
C ALA A 34 12.91 5.97 15.18
N LEU A 35 12.34 6.85 16.02
CA LEU A 35 13.07 7.48 17.12
C LEU A 35 13.60 6.43 18.11
N LEU A 36 12.75 5.48 18.51
CA LEU A 36 13.16 4.39 19.39
C LEU A 36 14.30 3.55 18.79
N VAL A 37 14.21 3.20 17.51
CA VAL A 37 15.28 2.46 16.80
C VAL A 37 16.57 3.27 16.78
N GLY A 38 16.50 4.58 16.52
CA GLY A 38 17.65 5.47 16.58
C GLY A 38 18.31 5.52 17.95
N LEU A 39 17.50 5.61 19.02
CA LEU A 39 18.00 5.58 20.40
C LEU A 39 18.68 4.25 20.73
N ILE A 40 18.08 3.12 20.34
CA ILE A 40 18.67 1.78 20.54
C ILE A 40 20.00 1.65 19.77
N GLN A 41 20.06 2.14 18.53
CA GLN A 41 21.29 2.13 17.74
C GLN A 41 22.41 2.96 18.38
N LEU A 42 22.08 4.15 18.91
CA LEU A 42 23.07 5.02 19.53
C LEU A 42 23.55 4.52 20.89
N PHE A 43 22.63 4.07 21.76
CA PHE A 43 22.94 3.80 23.17
C PHE A 43 23.23 2.32 23.48
N TYR A 44 22.70 1.38 22.70
CA TYR A 44 22.90 -0.06 22.95
C TYR A 44 23.86 -0.69 21.96
N PHE A 45 23.74 -0.36 20.67
CA PHE A 45 24.62 -0.91 19.63
C PHE A 45 25.85 -0.03 19.35
N GLU A 46 25.95 1.14 19.99
CA GLU A 46 27.06 2.09 19.85
C GLU A 46 27.39 2.38 18.37
N ALA A 47 26.36 2.51 17.56
CA ALA A 47 26.51 2.69 16.12
C ALA A 47 27.24 4.00 15.81
N ASN A 48 28.07 3.96 14.76
CA ASN A 48 28.73 5.14 14.25
C ASN A 48 27.67 6.20 13.85
N THR A 49 27.79 7.40 14.43
CA THR A 49 26.82 8.49 14.23
C THR A 49 26.73 8.95 12.78
N THR A 50 27.86 8.96 12.06
CA THR A 50 27.90 9.27 10.62
C THR A 50 27.16 8.21 9.81
N LEU A 51 27.34 6.93 10.14
CA LEU A 51 26.63 5.83 9.47
C LEU A 51 25.12 5.90 9.76
N LEU A 52 24.73 6.19 11.00
CA LEU A 52 23.31 6.35 11.36
C LEU A 52 22.68 7.52 10.61
N ALA A 53 23.33 8.68 10.56
CA ALA A 53 22.87 9.84 9.80
C ALA A 53 22.78 9.55 8.29
N ALA A 54 23.77 8.87 7.72
CA ALA A 54 23.76 8.45 6.33
C ALA A 54 22.59 7.50 6.01
N ASN A 55 22.28 6.57 6.91
CA ASN A 55 21.13 5.67 6.77
C ASN A 55 19.79 6.41 6.86
N ILE A 56 19.67 7.42 7.72
CA ILE A 56 18.48 8.28 7.78
C ILE A 56 18.30 9.01 6.45
N VAL A 57 19.35 9.64 5.92
CA VAL A 57 19.30 10.35 4.62
C VAL A 57 18.95 9.39 3.50
N THR A 58 19.58 8.22 3.47
CA THR A 58 19.29 7.18 2.47
C THR A 58 17.84 6.72 2.53
N GLY A 59 17.29 6.54 3.74
CA GLY A 59 15.88 6.18 3.94
C GLY A 59 14.91 7.27 3.50
N VAL A 60 15.24 8.54 3.70
CA VAL A 60 14.43 9.67 3.20
C VAL A 60 14.46 9.72 1.67
N LEU A 61 15.65 9.57 1.07
CA LEU A 61 15.81 9.57 -0.38
C LEU A 61 15.13 8.37 -1.04
N SER A 62 15.19 7.19 -0.43
CA SER A 62 14.52 6.00 -0.96
C SER A 62 13.00 6.11 -0.97
N ALA A 63 12.42 6.96 -0.10
CA ALA A 63 11.00 7.27 -0.11
C ALA A 63 10.57 8.18 -1.28
N ILE A 64 11.49 8.85 -1.98
CA ILE A 64 11.14 9.72 -3.12
C ILE A 64 10.55 8.91 -4.27
N THR A 65 11.12 7.74 -4.56
CA THR A 65 10.66 6.84 -5.63
C THR A 65 9.19 6.42 -5.46
N PRO A 66 8.76 5.82 -4.33
CA PRO A 66 7.35 5.47 -4.15
C PRO A 66 6.44 6.70 -4.16
N ILE A 67 6.87 7.83 -3.58
CA ILE A 67 6.08 9.07 -3.58
C ILE A 67 5.85 9.58 -5.00
N SER A 68 6.86 9.57 -5.87
CA SER A 68 6.72 10.06 -7.25
C SER A 68 5.80 9.16 -8.09
N ILE A 69 5.87 7.84 -7.90
CA ILE A 69 4.98 6.89 -8.58
C ILE A 69 3.54 7.09 -8.12
N ILE A 70 3.28 7.15 -6.80
CA ILE A 70 1.95 7.40 -6.25
C ILE A 70 1.40 8.76 -6.72
N ALA A 71 2.24 9.80 -6.74
CA ALA A 71 1.84 11.11 -7.26
C ALA A 71 1.43 11.04 -8.74
N GLY A 72 2.20 10.32 -9.57
CA GLY A 72 1.87 10.09 -10.98
C GLY A 72 0.57 9.30 -11.14
N ALA A 73 0.38 8.25 -10.35
CA ALA A 73 -0.85 7.43 -10.37
C ALA A 73 -2.08 8.23 -9.94
N ILE A 74 -1.98 9.05 -8.89
CA ILE A 74 -3.06 9.94 -8.45
C ILE A 74 -3.36 10.98 -9.52
N LEU A 75 -2.34 11.59 -10.14
CA LEU A 75 -2.51 12.54 -11.22
C LEU A 75 -3.24 11.92 -12.41
N LEU A 76 -2.82 10.72 -12.83
CA LEU A 76 -3.49 9.97 -13.89
C LEU A 76 -4.95 9.69 -13.52
N ASN A 77 -5.20 9.15 -12.33
CA ASN A 77 -6.55 8.83 -11.85
C ASN A 77 -7.44 10.08 -11.84
N ARG A 78 -6.97 11.21 -11.30
CA ARG A 78 -7.69 12.49 -11.33
C ARG A 78 -7.93 13.00 -12.75
N THR A 79 -6.98 12.81 -13.66
CA THR A 79 -7.13 13.19 -15.07
C THR A 79 -8.20 12.34 -15.75
N LEU A 80 -8.24 11.02 -15.49
CA LEU A 80 -9.27 10.11 -16.00
C LEU A 80 -10.66 10.49 -15.49
N ALA A 81 -10.78 10.85 -14.20
CA ALA A 81 -12.02 11.28 -13.60
C ALA A 81 -12.53 12.61 -14.21
N VAL A 82 -11.66 13.62 -14.33
CA VAL A 82 -12.05 14.95 -14.87
C VAL A 82 -12.34 14.90 -16.37
N SER A 83 -11.63 14.06 -17.13
CA SER A 83 -11.86 13.90 -18.58
C SER A 83 -13.08 13.04 -18.92
N GLY A 84 -13.70 12.36 -17.94
CA GLY A 84 -14.79 11.41 -18.16
C GLY A 84 -14.33 10.07 -18.75
N ALA A 85 -13.02 9.85 -18.93
CA ALA A 85 -12.48 8.58 -19.40
C ALA A 85 -12.75 7.43 -18.42
N GLU A 86 -12.89 7.73 -17.13
CA GLU A 86 -13.32 6.76 -16.11
C GLU A 86 -14.69 6.13 -16.44
N ASP A 87 -15.66 6.94 -16.90
CA ASP A 87 -16.99 6.44 -17.27
C ASP A 87 -16.94 5.54 -18.51
N VAL A 88 -16.06 5.86 -19.47
CA VAL A 88 -15.84 5.03 -20.65
C VAL A 88 -15.27 3.66 -20.26
N ILE A 89 -14.27 3.64 -19.37
CA ILE A 89 -13.69 2.39 -18.84
C ILE A 89 -14.76 1.59 -18.09
N ARG A 90 -15.57 2.26 -17.26
CA ARG A 90 -16.65 1.61 -16.52
C ARG A 90 -17.66 0.95 -17.45
N GLN A 91 -18.16 1.67 -18.46
CA GLN A 91 -19.13 1.12 -19.42
C GLN A 91 -18.55 -0.08 -20.18
N TRP A 92 -17.26 -0.04 -20.53
CA TRP A 92 -16.59 -1.16 -21.18
C TRP A 92 -16.48 -2.38 -20.25
N LEU A 93 -16.14 -2.18 -18.98
CA LEU A 93 -16.05 -3.25 -17.97
C LEU A 93 -17.44 -3.83 -17.59
N GLU A 94 -18.49 -3.01 -17.62
CA GLU A 94 -19.88 -3.46 -17.50
C GLU A 94 -20.26 -4.43 -18.63
N GLY A 95 -19.80 -4.14 -19.85
CA GLY A 95 -20.09 -4.95 -21.04
C GLY A 95 -19.18 -6.16 -21.25
N VAL A 96 -18.09 -6.30 -20.48
CA VAL A 96 -17.01 -7.27 -20.79
C VAL A 96 -17.46 -8.73 -20.67
N SER A 97 -18.35 -9.04 -19.72
CA SER A 97 -18.90 -10.38 -19.54
C SER A 97 -20.20 -10.36 -18.76
N LYS A 98 -21.16 -11.20 -19.18
CA LYS A 98 -22.38 -11.49 -18.41
C LYS A 98 -22.12 -12.50 -17.27
N ASN A 99 -20.97 -13.18 -17.26
CA ASN A 99 -20.60 -14.11 -16.20
C ASN A 99 -19.95 -13.33 -15.04
N GLN A 100 -20.60 -13.33 -13.88
CA GLN A 100 -20.15 -12.61 -12.68
C GLN A 100 -18.75 -13.04 -12.21
N VAL A 101 -18.39 -14.33 -12.37
CA VAL A 101 -17.05 -14.82 -12.01
C VAL A 101 -16.01 -14.28 -12.97
N ALA A 102 -16.28 -14.32 -14.28
CA ALA A 102 -15.37 -13.75 -15.27
C ALA A 102 -15.18 -12.25 -15.05
N GLN A 103 -16.25 -11.53 -14.74
CA GLN A 103 -16.21 -10.10 -14.44
C GLN A 103 -15.37 -9.80 -13.18
N LEU A 104 -15.54 -10.60 -12.11
CA LEU A 104 -14.70 -10.49 -10.90
C LEU A 104 -13.22 -10.74 -11.22
N MET A 105 -12.89 -11.73 -12.06
CA MET A 105 -11.50 -12.03 -12.40
C MET A 105 -10.89 -10.99 -13.35
N ILE A 106 -11.66 -10.47 -14.30
CA ILE A 106 -11.17 -9.43 -15.21
C ILE A 106 -10.89 -8.13 -14.45
N ILE A 107 -11.80 -7.71 -13.56
CA ILE A 107 -11.69 -6.42 -12.86
C ILE A 107 -10.87 -6.54 -11.59
N GLY A 108 -11.22 -7.49 -10.72
CA GLY A 108 -10.61 -7.67 -9.40
C GLY A 108 -9.25 -8.37 -9.41
N TRP A 109 -8.87 -9.01 -10.52
CA TRP A 109 -7.57 -9.65 -10.67
C TRP A 109 -6.77 -9.09 -11.84
N ALA A 110 -7.18 -9.27 -13.10
CA ALA A 110 -6.35 -8.88 -14.26
C ALA A 110 -6.12 -7.37 -14.37
N PHE A 111 -7.19 -6.56 -14.29
CA PHE A 111 -7.09 -5.10 -14.30
C PHE A 111 -6.36 -4.59 -13.06
N ALA A 112 -6.69 -5.12 -11.89
CA ALA A 112 -5.98 -4.79 -10.65
C ALA A 112 -4.47 -5.06 -10.75
N PHE A 113 -4.07 -6.20 -11.33
CA PHE A 113 -2.67 -6.58 -11.55
C PHE A 113 -1.94 -5.59 -12.47
N MET A 114 -2.59 -5.17 -13.56
CA MET A 114 -2.05 -4.14 -14.47
C MET A 114 -1.84 -2.80 -13.74
N ILE A 115 -2.78 -2.42 -12.88
CA ILE A 115 -2.68 -1.18 -12.10
C ILE A 115 -1.56 -1.28 -11.05
N GLU A 116 -1.39 -2.42 -10.36
CA GLU A 116 -0.26 -2.58 -9.41
C GLU A 116 1.05 -2.41 -10.16
N GLY A 117 1.23 -3.09 -11.31
CA GLY A 117 2.47 -2.97 -12.10
C GLY A 117 2.73 -1.56 -12.65
N ALA A 118 1.70 -0.73 -12.81
CA ALA A 118 1.84 0.65 -13.29
C ALA A 118 2.04 1.68 -12.16
N SER A 119 1.50 1.42 -10.97
CA SER A 119 1.43 2.41 -9.87
C SER A 119 2.10 1.99 -8.57
N GLY A 120 2.25 0.69 -8.34
CA GLY A 120 2.68 0.10 -7.08
C GLY A 120 1.80 0.48 -5.88
N PHE A 121 2.19 -0.05 -4.72
CA PHE A 121 1.76 0.40 -3.40
C PHE A 121 0.28 0.19 -3.05
N GLY A 122 -0.38 -0.83 -3.62
CA GLY A 122 -1.73 -1.21 -3.19
C GLY A 122 -2.86 -0.36 -3.78
N THR A 123 -2.54 0.47 -4.76
CA THR A 123 -3.49 1.26 -5.57
C THR A 123 -4.66 0.45 -6.17
N PRO A 124 -4.51 -0.81 -6.59
CA PRO A 124 -5.59 -1.58 -7.22
C PRO A 124 -6.78 -1.84 -6.32
N ALA A 125 -6.57 -2.07 -5.03
CA ALA A 125 -7.67 -2.26 -4.09
C ALA A 125 -8.54 -0.99 -4.00
N ALA A 126 -7.92 0.18 -4.14
CA ALA A 126 -8.62 1.47 -4.12
C ALA A 126 -9.40 1.76 -5.42
N ILE A 127 -9.10 1.09 -6.53
CA ILE A 127 -9.75 1.32 -7.84
C ILE A 127 -10.70 0.17 -8.21
N ALA A 128 -10.24 -1.08 -8.14
CA ALA A 128 -11.02 -2.25 -8.55
C ALA A 128 -12.24 -2.49 -7.65
N ALA A 129 -12.12 -2.26 -6.34
CA ALA A 129 -13.24 -2.48 -5.42
C ALA A 129 -14.40 -1.49 -5.67
N PRO A 130 -14.20 -0.16 -5.80
CA PRO A 130 -15.26 0.76 -6.18
C PRO A 130 -15.95 0.42 -7.51
N ILE A 131 -15.19 0.01 -8.53
CA ILE A 131 -15.76 -0.40 -9.81
C ILE A 131 -16.69 -1.60 -9.61
N LEU A 132 -16.23 -2.65 -8.92
CA LEU A 132 -17.05 -3.83 -8.63
C LEU A 132 -18.28 -3.51 -7.76
N VAL A 133 -18.17 -2.56 -6.82
CA VAL A 133 -19.33 -2.05 -6.07
C VAL A 133 -20.33 -1.35 -6.98
N GLY A 134 -19.85 -0.51 -7.90
CA GLY A 134 -20.67 0.15 -8.92
C GLY A 134 -21.41 -0.82 -9.84
N LEU A 135 -20.89 -2.04 -10.00
CA LEU A 135 -21.49 -3.15 -10.75
C LEU A 135 -22.51 -3.97 -9.94
N GLY A 136 -22.76 -3.62 -8.68
CA GLY A 136 -23.75 -4.28 -7.82
C GLY A 136 -23.20 -5.45 -7.00
N PHE A 137 -21.89 -5.67 -6.96
CA PHE A 137 -21.31 -6.67 -6.07
C PHE A 137 -21.29 -6.17 -4.61
N ASN A 138 -21.33 -7.11 -3.65
CA ASN A 138 -21.29 -6.78 -2.23
C ASN A 138 -19.97 -6.06 -1.86
N PRO A 139 -20.02 -4.84 -1.28
CA PRO A 139 -18.82 -4.04 -1.00
C PRO A 139 -17.76 -4.72 -0.16
N LEU A 140 -18.18 -5.43 0.89
CA LEU A 140 -17.24 -6.11 1.77
C LEU A 140 -16.55 -7.26 1.06
N LYS A 141 -17.30 -8.05 0.28
CA LYS A 141 -16.75 -9.20 -0.47
C LYS A 141 -15.72 -8.75 -1.50
N VAL A 142 -16.00 -7.69 -2.25
CA VAL A 142 -15.09 -7.23 -3.31
C VAL A 142 -13.91 -6.44 -2.76
N ALA A 143 -14.07 -5.74 -1.65
CA ALA A 143 -12.94 -5.15 -0.94
C ALA A 143 -11.98 -6.23 -0.43
N MET A 144 -12.51 -7.30 0.20
CA MET A 144 -11.70 -8.45 0.62
C MET A 144 -11.04 -9.14 -0.58
N LEU A 145 -11.79 -9.40 -1.66
CA LEU A 145 -11.25 -10.00 -2.87
C LEU A 145 -10.11 -9.17 -3.44
N ALA A 146 -10.33 -7.87 -3.63
CA ALA A 146 -9.32 -6.97 -4.19
C ALA A 146 -8.05 -6.94 -3.32
N LEU A 147 -8.20 -6.88 -1.99
CA LEU A 147 -7.07 -6.92 -1.06
C LEU A 147 -6.30 -8.25 -1.11
N VAL A 148 -7.02 -9.39 -1.12
CA VAL A 148 -6.40 -10.72 -1.20
C VAL A 148 -5.68 -10.89 -2.53
N MET A 149 -6.36 -10.56 -3.64
CA MET A 149 -5.81 -10.69 -4.99
C MET A 149 -4.62 -9.76 -5.21
N ASN A 150 -4.58 -8.60 -4.55
CA ASN A 150 -3.44 -7.69 -4.63
C ASN A 150 -2.16 -8.24 -3.98
N SER A 151 -2.26 -9.24 -3.10
CA SER A 151 -1.07 -9.85 -2.48
C SER A 151 -0.15 -10.55 -3.50
N VAL A 152 -0.69 -10.94 -4.66
CA VAL A 152 0.08 -11.62 -5.73
C VAL A 152 0.92 -10.63 -6.55
N PRO A 153 0.36 -9.59 -7.21
CA PRO A 153 1.13 -8.66 -8.02
C PRO A 153 2.19 -7.89 -7.24
N VAL A 154 1.95 -7.59 -5.95
CA VAL A 154 2.92 -6.89 -5.09
C VAL A 154 4.28 -7.61 -5.02
N SER A 155 4.31 -8.93 -5.25
CA SER A 155 5.56 -9.69 -5.30
C SER A 155 6.39 -9.42 -6.56
N PHE A 156 5.79 -8.88 -7.61
CA PHE A 156 6.41 -8.62 -8.91
C PHE A 156 6.75 -7.14 -9.15
N GLY A 157 6.39 -6.25 -8.21
CA GLY A 157 6.57 -4.81 -8.32
C GLY A 157 5.24 -4.11 -8.53
#